data_AF-A0A377IAJ5-F1
#
_entry.id   AF-A0A377IAJ5-F1
#
_cell.length_a   1.000
_cell.length_b   1.000
_cell.length_c   1.000
_cell.angle_alpha   90.00
_cell.angle_beta   90.00
_cell.angle_gamma   90.00
#
_symmetry.space_group_name_H-M   'P 1'
#
loop_
_entity.id
_entity.type
_entity.pdbx_description
1 polymer ?
#
loop_
_entity_poly.entity_id
_entity_poly.type
_entity_poly.pdbx_seq_one_letter_code
_entity_poly.pdbx_strand_id
1 'polypeptide(L)'
;MTDFQYQTATPESATDIQIQNTLRQLHTALPAKVIHFHPTKQTVSLAVQIKQVLVDGKSIAIPPLMDVPICYPRGGGFAITFPLRAGDEGIAIFSERCIDGWWQSGNASEPLDHRFHDLSDAMFIPGICSQPQCVKNFGAVLDNN
;
A
#
# COMPACT_ATOMS: atom_id res chain seq x y z
N MET A 1 42.32 -12.05 -9.66
CA MET A 1 42.59 -10.65 -9.28
C MET A 1 41.23 -10.01 -9.06
N THR A 2 40.88 -9.73 -7.81
CA THR A 2 39.62 -9.09 -7.43
C THR A 2 39.68 -7.61 -7.81
N ASP A 3 38.78 -7.17 -8.68
CA ASP A 3 38.59 -5.76 -9.02
C ASP A 3 38.16 -4.99 -7.76
N PHE A 4 39.09 -4.24 -7.18
CA PHE A 4 38.76 -3.22 -6.20
C PHE A 4 38.22 -2.01 -6.97
N GLN A 5 36.90 -1.92 -7.13
CA GLN A 5 36.26 -0.69 -7.59
C GLN A 5 36.41 0.38 -6.50
N TYR A 6 37.37 1.28 -6.69
CA TYR A 6 37.43 2.53 -5.94
C TYR A 6 36.25 3.41 -6.38
N GLN A 7 35.12 3.30 -5.68
CA GLN A 7 34.03 4.23 -5.85
C GLN A 7 34.38 5.50 -5.06
N THR A 8 35.08 6.43 -5.70
CA THR A 8 35.34 7.76 -5.12
C THR A 8 34.01 8.47 -4.90
N ALA A 9 33.79 9.03 -3.71
CA ALA A 9 32.60 9.81 -3.40
C ALA A 9 32.64 11.13 -4.18
N THR A 10 32.16 11.12 -5.40
CA THR A 10 31.96 12.31 -6.21
C THR A 10 30.56 12.90 -5.96
N PRO A 11 30.34 14.20 -6.19
CA PRO A 11 29.01 14.82 -6.06
C PRO A 11 27.91 14.10 -6.87
N GLU A 12 28.27 13.52 -8.00
CA GLU A 12 27.38 12.73 -8.85
C GLU A 12 26.97 11.44 -8.11
N SER A 13 27.93 10.68 -7.59
CA SER A 13 27.65 9.46 -6.83
C SER A 13 26.81 9.72 -5.57
N ALA A 14 27.03 10.86 -4.90
CA ALA A 14 26.23 11.26 -3.75
C ALA A 14 24.78 11.60 -4.16
N THR A 15 24.60 12.25 -5.31
CA THR A 15 23.28 12.58 -5.86
C THR A 15 22.51 11.31 -6.23
N ASP A 16 23.17 10.34 -6.87
CA ASP A 16 22.55 9.06 -7.22
C ASP A 16 22.10 8.30 -5.98
N ILE A 17 22.94 8.23 -4.94
CA ILE A 17 22.58 7.60 -3.66
C ILE A 17 21.38 8.30 -3.03
N GLN A 18 21.34 9.64 -3.07
CA GLN A 18 20.24 10.42 -2.53
C GLN A 18 18.93 10.13 -3.28
N ILE A 19 18.96 10.09 -4.62
CA ILE A 19 17.80 9.75 -5.45
C ILE A 19 17.30 8.34 -5.10
N GLN A 20 18.21 7.37 -5.01
CA GLN A 20 17.84 5.99 -4.64
C GLN A 20 17.24 5.91 -3.24
N ASN A 21 17.75 6.68 -2.28
CA ASN A 21 17.19 6.74 -0.92
C ASN A 21 15.79 7.34 -0.92
N THR A 22 15.55 8.42 -1.66
CA THR A 22 14.21 9.01 -1.81
C THR A 22 13.24 8.01 -2.44
N LEU A 23 13.65 7.30 -3.49
CA LEU A 23 12.80 6.30 -4.15
C LEU A 23 12.46 5.12 -3.23
N ARG A 24 13.37 4.72 -2.32
CA ARG A 24 13.11 3.67 -1.32
C ARG A 24 12.08 4.08 -0.27
N GLN A 25 11.97 5.38 0.01
CA GLN A 25 11.00 5.93 0.96
C GLN A 25 9.65 6.26 0.30
N LEU A 26 9.59 6.22 -1.03
CA LEU A 26 8.39 6.56 -1.77
C LEU A 26 7.44 5.35 -1.79
N HIS A 27 6.34 5.46 -1.05
CA HIS A 27 5.28 4.46 -1.06
C HIS A 27 4.21 4.79 -2.11
N THR A 28 3.94 3.85 -3.02
CA THR A 28 2.90 3.99 -4.05
C THR A 28 1.77 3.01 -3.81
N ALA A 29 2.09 1.72 -3.76
CA ALA A 29 1.16 0.68 -3.40
C ALA A 29 1.89 -0.56 -2.87
N LEU A 30 1.29 -1.23 -1.90
CA LEU A 30 1.82 -2.48 -1.32
C LEU A 30 0.69 -3.47 -1.08
N PRO A 31 0.92 -4.79 -1.26
CA PRO A 31 -0.07 -5.80 -0.92
C PRO A 31 -0.30 -5.81 0.59
N ALA A 32 -1.56 -5.93 1.00
CA ALA A 32 -1.98 -5.82 2.37
C ALA A 32 -3.03 -6.87 2.72
N LYS A 33 -3.07 -7.23 4.00
CA LYS A 33 -4.02 -8.18 4.57
C LYS A 33 -4.84 -7.49 5.66
N VAL A 34 -6.15 -7.72 5.66
CA VAL A 34 -7.06 -7.18 6.66
C VAL A 34 -6.77 -7.84 8.01
N ILE A 35 -6.50 -7.03 9.03
CA ILE A 35 -6.42 -7.43 10.43
C ILE A 35 -7.80 -7.30 11.07
N HIS A 36 -8.47 -6.18 10.83
CA HIS A 36 -9.77 -5.86 11.41
C HIS A 36 -10.57 -4.96 10.47
N PHE A 37 -11.90 -5.12 10.48
CA PHE A 37 -12.84 -4.31 9.71
C PHE A 37 -13.80 -3.57 10.64
N HIS A 38 -13.88 -2.25 10.49
CA HIS A 38 -14.75 -1.35 11.25
C HIS A 38 -16.00 -1.00 10.41
N PRO A 39 -17.14 -1.67 10.60
CA PRO A 39 -18.31 -1.52 9.72
C PRO A 39 -18.94 -0.12 9.77
N THR A 40 -18.93 0.53 10.93
CA THR A 40 -19.54 1.87 11.10
C THR A 40 -18.78 2.96 10.34
N LYS A 41 -17.45 2.91 10.38
CA LYS A 41 -16.58 3.89 9.69
C LYS A 41 -16.24 3.49 8.26
N GLN A 42 -16.52 2.25 7.88
CA GLN A 42 -16.10 1.66 6.60
C GLN A 42 -14.58 1.72 6.41
N THR A 43 -13.84 1.42 7.48
CA THR A 43 -12.37 1.40 7.49
C THR A 43 -11.82 0.03 7.88
N VAL A 44 -10.57 -0.24 7.52
CA VAL A 44 -9.83 -1.45 7.89
C VAL A 44 -8.52 -1.12 8.57
N SER A 45 -8.11 -1.99 9.47
CA SER A 45 -6.71 -2.08 9.92
C SER A 45 -5.99 -3.10 9.05
N LEU A 46 -4.84 -2.75 8.48
CA LEU A 46 -4.12 -3.56 7.51
C LEU A 46 -2.72 -3.92 7.97
N ALA A 47 -2.32 -5.16 7.71
CA ALA A 47 -0.92 -5.60 7.77
C ALA A 47 -0.33 -5.58 6.36
N VAL A 48 0.72 -4.78 6.13
CA VAL A 48 1.47 -4.82 4.87
C VAL A 48 2.20 -6.15 4.76
N GLN A 49 2.11 -6.82 3.61
CA GLN A 49 2.66 -8.16 3.40
C GLN A 49 4.10 -8.16 2.86
N ILE A 50 4.71 -6.97 2.70
CA ILE A 50 6.09 -6.76 2.27
C ILE A 50 6.87 -6.07 3.40
N LYS A 51 8.07 -6.58 3.70
CA LYS A 51 8.99 -5.99 4.68
C LYS A 51 9.85 -4.92 4.00
N GLN A 52 10.17 -3.87 4.74
CA GLN A 52 11.13 -2.86 4.30
C GLN A 52 12.54 -3.36 4.59
N VAL A 53 13.45 -3.25 3.63
CA VAL A 53 14.87 -3.60 3.78
C VAL A 53 15.66 -2.32 4.03
N LEU A 54 16.34 -2.28 5.17
CA LEU A 54 17.21 -1.17 5.57
C LEU A 54 18.55 -1.21 4.83
N VAL A 55 19.29 -0.11 4.89
CA VAL A 55 20.62 0.02 4.27
C VAL A 55 21.61 -1.03 4.81
N ASP A 56 21.46 -1.47 6.06
CA ASP A 56 22.27 -2.51 6.69
C ASP A 56 21.84 -3.94 6.31
N GLY A 57 20.86 -4.08 5.38
CA GLY A 57 20.32 -5.36 4.93
C GLY A 57 19.30 -5.98 5.88
N LYS A 58 18.97 -5.33 7.01
CA LYS A 58 17.95 -5.85 7.93
C LYS A 58 16.54 -5.60 7.37
N SER A 59 15.70 -6.63 7.45
CA SER A 59 14.29 -6.53 7.08
C SER A 59 13.46 -6.17 8.30
N ILE A 60 12.79 -5.02 8.25
CA ILE A 60 11.85 -4.56 9.28
C ILE A 60 10.40 -4.73 8.80
N ALA A 61 9.51 -5.09 9.71
CA ALA A 61 8.08 -5.12 9.43
C ALA A 61 7.53 -3.69 9.44
N ILE A 62 6.70 -3.37 8.46
CA ILE A 62 5.95 -2.12 8.45
C ILE A 62 4.86 -2.20 9.51
N PRO A 63 4.69 -1.19 10.39
CA PRO A 63 3.61 -1.17 11.36
C PRO A 63 2.23 -1.29 10.69
N PRO A 64 1.23 -1.86 11.38
CA PRO A 64 -0.12 -1.92 10.85
C PRO A 64 -0.66 -0.54 10.47
N LEU A 65 -1.30 -0.45 9.30
CA LEU A 65 -1.99 0.75 8.86
C LEU A 65 -3.36 0.80 9.54
N MET A 66 -3.70 1.94 10.12
CA MET A 66 -4.91 2.13 10.93
C MET A 66 -5.93 3.00 10.20
N ASP A 67 -7.21 2.75 10.47
CA ASP A 67 -8.34 3.54 9.94
C ASP A 67 -8.31 3.75 8.40
N VAL A 68 -7.82 2.77 7.65
CA VAL A 68 -7.67 2.87 6.19
C VAL A 68 -9.04 2.79 5.50
N PRO A 69 -9.45 3.80 4.72
CA PRO A 69 -10.71 3.77 3.97
C PRO A 69 -10.71 2.70 2.87
N ILE A 70 -11.88 2.10 2.63
CA ILE A 70 -12.06 1.01 1.67
C ILE A 70 -12.65 1.55 0.37
N CYS A 71 -12.06 1.16 -0.76
CA CYS A 71 -12.60 1.42 -2.08
C CYS A 71 -13.75 0.45 -2.39
N TYR A 72 -14.98 0.95 -2.32
CA TYR A 72 -16.16 0.25 -2.81
C TYR A 72 -16.53 0.75 -4.21
N PRO A 73 -16.74 -0.14 -5.20
CA PRO A 73 -17.34 0.26 -6.47
C PRO A 73 -18.72 0.89 -6.21
N ARG A 74 -18.86 2.21 -6.42
CA ARG A 74 -20.09 2.96 -6.13
C ARG A 74 -20.26 4.19 -7.01
N GLY A 75 -21.51 4.61 -7.23
CA GLY A 75 -21.88 5.80 -7.99
C GLY A 75 -23.40 5.93 -8.13
N GLY A 76 -23.93 7.15 -8.28
CA GLY A 76 -25.35 7.39 -8.51
C GLY A 76 -26.31 6.84 -7.44
N GLY A 77 -25.83 6.66 -6.20
CA GLY A 77 -26.61 6.06 -5.11
C GLY A 77 -26.54 4.53 -5.03
N PHE A 78 -25.83 3.87 -5.95
CA PHE A 78 -25.59 2.44 -5.95
C PHE A 78 -24.18 2.12 -5.41
N ALA A 79 -24.05 1.04 -4.65
CA ALA A 79 -22.76 0.59 -4.12
C ALA A 79 -22.70 -0.95 -4.05
N ILE A 80 -21.54 -1.51 -4.39
CA ILE A 80 -21.22 -2.91 -4.19
C ILE A 80 -20.34 -3.02 -2.94
N THR A 81 -20.86 -3.64 -1.90
CA THR A 81 -20.14 -3.86 -0.63
C THR A 81 -19.76 -5.31 -0.46
N PHE A 82 -18.57 -5.56 0.09
CA PHE A 82 -18.09 -6.89 0.43
C PHE A 82 -18.00 -7.04 1.96
N PRO A 83 -18.43 -8.18 2.53
CA PRO A 83 -18.32 -8.43 3.96
C PRO A 83 -16.88 -8.82 4.33
N LEU A 84 -15.99 -7.83 4.40
CA LEU A 84 -14.57 -8.06 4.69
C LEU A 84 -14.34 -8.67 6.08
N ARG A 85 -13.33 -9.53 6.17
CA ARG A 85 -12.93 -10.26 7.36
C ARG A 85 -11.42 -10.23 7.54
N ALA A 86 -10.98 -10.53 8.76
CA ALA A 86 -9.56 -10.74 9.03
C ALA A 86 -9.02 -11.85 8.11
N GLY A 87 -7.90 -11.58 7.45
CA GLY A 87 -7.27 -12.49 6.49
C GLY A 87 -7.54 -12.15 5.02
N ASP A 88 -8.57 -11.35 4.71
CA ASP A 88 -8.83 -10.92 3.33
C ASP A 88 -7.66 -10.09 2.78
N GLU A 89 -7.36 -10.28 1.50
CA GLU A 89 -6.22 -9.67 0.84
C GLU A 89 -6.65 -8.61 -0.18
N GLY A 90 -5.75 -7.66 -0.39
CA GLY A 90 -5.92 -6.60 -1.37
C GLY A 90 -4.65 -5.78 -1.51
N ILE A 91 -4.81 -4.59 -2.08
CA ILE A 91 -3.72 -3.63 -2.24
C ILE A 91 -4.01 -2.37 -1.43
N ALA A 92 -3.03 -1.93 -0.65
CA ALA A 92 -3.02 -0.60 -0.07
C ALA A 92 -2.34 0.35 -1.05
N ILE A 93 -3.03 1.42 -1.44
CA ILE A 93 -2.52 2.48 -2.32
C ILE A 93 -2.28 3.70 -1.45
N PHE A 94 -1.10 4.30 -1.56
CA PHE A 94 -0.70 5.47 -0.79
C PHE A 94 -0.87 6.73 -1.63
N SER A 95 -1.47 7.74 -1.02
CA SER A 95 -1.76 9.00 -1.68
C SER A 95 -0.49 9.86 -1.80
N GLU A 96 -0.42 10.67 -2.86
CA GLU A 96 0.72 11.58 -3.04
C GLU A 96 0.75 12.72 -2.00
N ARG A 97 -0.39 13.02 -1.36
CA ARG A 97 -0.57 14.05 -0.33
C ARG A 97 -1.48 13.53 0.78
N CYS A 98 -1.42 14.20 1.92
CA CYS A 98 -2.32 13.97 3.04
C CYS A 98 -3.80 14.03 2.61
N ILE A 99 -4.55 12.97 2.93
CA ILE A 99 -5.98 12.85 2.56
C ILE A 99 -6.93 13.26 3.69
N ASP A 100 -6.41 13.54 4.89
CA ASP A 100 -7.21 13.70 6.12
C ASP A 100 -8.29 14.79 5.99
N GLY A 101 -7.96 15.92 5.37
CA GLY A 101 -8.90 17.03 5.18
C GLY A 101 -10.10 16.66 4.32
N TRP A 102 -9.87 15.92 3.22
CA TRP A 102 -10.94 15.39 2.39
C TRP A 102 -11.70 14.28 3.10
N TRP A 103 -10.99 13.34 3.73
CA TRP A 103 -11.60 12.19 4.39
C TRP A 103 -12.58 12.58 5.51
N GLN A 104 -12.26 13.64 6.27
CA GLN A 104 -13.12 14.15 7.34
C GLN A 104 -14.26 15.04 6.83
N SER A 105 -14.01 15.88 5.83
CA SER A 105 -14.98 16.91 5.40
C SER A 105 -15.84 16.52 4.20
N GLY A 106 -15.37 15.59 3.37
CA GLY A 106 -15.93 15.27 2.06
C GLY A 106 -15.72 16.36 1.00
N ASN A 107 -15.01 17.45 1.31
CA ASN A 107 -14.78 18.59 0.43
C ASN A 107 -13.32 18.64 -0.03
N ALA A 108 -13.06 19.42 -1.08
CA ALA A 108 -11.71 19.80 -1.42
C ALA A 108 -11.09 20.58 -0.25
N SER A 109 -9.91 20.15 0.18
CA SER A 109 -9.17 20.75 1.29
C SER A 109 -7.71 20.89 0.89
N GLU A 110 -7.04 21.89 1.44
CA GLU A 110 -5.57 21.90 1.47
C GLU A 110 -5.08 20.71 2.30
N PRO A 111 -3.90 20.14 1.98
CA PRO A 111 -3.30 19.09 2.81
C PRO A 111 -3.11 19.60 4.24
N LEU A 112 -3.66 18.90 5.21
CA LEU A 112 -3.54 19.26 6.62
C LEU A 112 -2.11 19.05 7.17
N ASP A 113 -1.35 18.21 6.48
CA ASP A 113 0.04 17.89 6.78
C ASP A 113 0.85 17.82 5.48
N HIS A 114 2.13 18.16 5.54
CA HIS A 114 3.07 18.14 4.41
C HIS A 114 3.67 16.75 4.18
N ARG A 115 2.86 15.70 4.38
CA ARG A 115 3.23 14.32 4.10
C ARG A 115 3.10 14.00 2.62
N PHE A 116 4.06 13.25 2.10
CA PHE A 116 4.10 12.79 0.71
C PHE A 116 4.33 11.29 0.72
N HIS A 117 3.45 10.53 0.05
CA HIS A 117 3.62 9.08 -0.07
C HIS A 117 3.79 8.38 1.29
N ASP A 118 3.10 8.86 2.32
CA ASP A 118 3.22 8.33 3.67
C ASP A 118 2.32 7.10 3.87
N LEU A 119 2.74 6.19 4.75
CA LEU A 119 2.01 4.97 5.06
C LEU A 119 0.63 5.24 5.68
N SER A 120 0.45 6.40 6.32
CA SER A 120 -0.81 6.80 6.97
C SER A 120 -1.89 7.20 5.97
N ASP A 121 -1.50 7.67 4.79
CA ASP A 121 -2.41 8.20 3.76
C ASP A 121 -2.82 7.11 2.75
N ALA A 122 -3.11 5.92 3.28
CA ALA A 122 -3.46 4.73 2.51
C ALA A 122 -4.96 4.64 2.18
N MET A 123 -5.28 3.96 1.09
CA MET A 123 -6.63 3.50 0.71
C MET A 123 -6.56 2.03 0.34
N PHE A 124 -7.59 1.25 0.67
CA PHE A 124 -7.58 -0.20 0.44
C PHE A 124 -8.49 -0.61 -0.71
N ILE A 125 -7.96 -1.32 -1.69
CA ILE A 125 -8.76 -2.01 -2.72
C ILE A 125 -8.74 -3.51 -2.42
N PRO A 126 -9.87 -4.09 -1.97
CA PRO A 126 -9.97 -5.52 -1.73
C PRO A 126 -10.01 -6.31 -3.04
N GLY A 127 -9.50 -7.54 -3.03
CA GLY A 127 -9.69 -8.51 -4.11
C GLY A 127 -8.43 -9.00 -4.82
N ILE A 128 -7.31 -8.27 -4.72
CA ILE A 128 -6.00 -8.78 -5.13
C ILE A 128 -5.53 -9.79 -4.08
N CYS A 129 -5.40 -11.05 -4.48
CA CYS A 129 -5.05 -12.15 -3.58
C CYS A 129 -3.75 -12.84 -4.01
N SER A 130 -3.05 -13.38 -3.01
CA SER A 130 -1.92 -14.28 -3.21
C SER A 130 -2.39 -15.62 -3.79
N GLN A 131 -1.48 -16.39 -4.40
CA GLN A 131 -1.81 -17.69 -5.00
C GLN A 131 -2.55 -18.64 -4.04
N PRO A 132 -2.18 -18.75 -2.74
CA PRO A 132 -2.91 -19.60 -1.79
C PRO A 132 -4.35 -19.14 -1.50
N GLN A 133 -4.66 -17.86 -1.72
CA GLN A 133 -5.97 -17.24 -1.48
C GLN A 133 -6.77 -17.04 -2.78
N CYS A 134 -6.35 -17.67 -3.88
CA CYS A 134 -7.07 -17.59 -5.14
C CYS A 134 -8.53 -18.07 -4.98
N VAL A 135 -9.42 -17.52 -5.82
CA VAL A 135 -10.83 -17.91 -5.83
C VAL A 135 -10.92 -19.40 -6.19
N LYS A 136 -11.36 -20.21 -5.23
CA LYS A 136 -11.58 -21.65 -5.42
C LYS A 136 -12.79 -21.87 -6.31
N ASN A 137 -12.76 -22.94 -7.11
CA ASN A 137 -13.83 -23.28 -8.07
C ASN A 137 -14.11 -22.14 -9.05
N PHE A 138 -13.07 -21.45 -9.50
CA PHE A 138 -13.19 -20.45 -10.54
C PHE A 138 -13.69 -21.12 -11.82
N GLY A 139 -14.78 -20.60 -12.39
CA GLY A 139 -15.46 -21.15 -13.56
C GLY A 139 -14.72 -20.92 -14.88
N ALA A 140 -13.40 -21.16 -14.91
CA ALA A 140 -12.64 -21.14 -16.15
C ALA A 140 -13.08 -22.32 -17.04
N VAL A 141 -13.30 -22.05 -18.32
CA VAL A 141 -13.38 -23.09 -19.34
C VAL A 141 -11.98 -23.68 -19.44
N LEU A 142 -11.82 -24.93 -18.99
CA LEU A 142 -10.60 -25.66 -19.24
C LEU A 142 -10.66 -26.12 -20.70
N ASP A 143 -9.81 -25.53 -21.54
CA ASP A 143 -9.61 -26.03 -22.90
C ASP A 143 -8.98 -27.43 -22.77
N ASN A 144 -9.82 -28.45 -22.89
CA ASN A 144 -9.39 -29.84 -22.93
C ASN A 144 -8.63 -30.06 -24.26
N ASN A 145 -7.30 -30.04 -24.20
CA ASN A 145 -6.43 -30.56 -25.26
C ASN A 145 -6.10 -32.03 -24.95
#